data_AF-A0A5N4CF19-F1
#
_entry.id   AF-A0A5N4CF19-F1
#
_cell.length_a   1.000
_cell.length_b   1.000
_cell.length_c   1.000
_cell.angle_alpha   90.00
_cell.angle_beta   90.00
_cell.angle_gamma   90.00
#
_symmetry.space_group_name_H-M   'P 1'
#
loop_
_entity.id
_entity.type
_entity.pdbx_description
1 polymer ?
#
loop_
_entity_poly.entity_id
_entity_poly.type
_entity_poly.pdbx_seq_one_letter_code
_entity_poly.pdbx_strand_id
1 'polypeptide(L)'
;MLIRQPVWQWQPRRRRRESHGRGAAGACDLPPGLRPAPLPETQLPGDGPLITAATVPAASKMCPGNWLWASVTFMARFSRSGSRSPVRTRGALEEMPSVQHPFLNVFELERLLYTGKTACNHADEVWPGLYLGDQEIASNHRELRRLGITHVLNASHSRWRGTPEAYEGLGIRYLGVEAHDSPAFDMSIHFQAAADFIHRALSQPGGRILVHCAVGVSRSATLVLAYLMLYHRLSLVDAIKKVKDHRGIIPNRGFLRQLLALDRRLRQGLEA
;
A
#
# COMPACT_ATOMS: atom_id res chain seq x y z
N MET A 1 -3.32 -1.83 43.16
CA MET A 1 -2.31 -0.97 42.51
C MET A 1 -2.83 -0.62 41.12
N LEU A 2 -3.48 0.55 40.99
CA LEU A 2 -4.15 1.00 39.77
C LEU A 2 -3.16 1.82 38.92
N ILE A 3 -2.82 1.32 37.73
CA ILE A 3 -2.01 2.07 36.77
C ILE A 3 -2.96 2.74 35.77
N ARG A 4 -3.04 4.07 35.86
CA ARG A 4 -3.80 4.95 34.96
C ARG A 4 -3.10 5.03 33.60
N GLN A 5 -3.86 4.89 32.53
CA GLN A 5 -3.45 5.23 31.15
C GLN A 5 -3.40 6.76 30.97
N PRO A 6 -2.50 7.32 30.15
CA PRO A 6 -2.43 8.75 29.92
C PRO A 6 -3.55 9.23 28.97
N VAL A 7 -4.29 10.24 29.43
CA VAL A 7 -5.28 10.98 28.65
C VAL A 7 -4.56 12.10 27.90
N TRP A 8 -4.56 12.05 26.57
CA TRP A 8 -4.11 13.17 25.74
C TRP A 8 -5.29 14.13 25.50
N GLN A 9 -5.40 15.17 26.32
CA GLN A 9 -6.34 16.28 26.07
C GLN A 9 -5.70 17.30 25.12
N TRP A 10 -6.34 17.51 23.97
CA TRP A 10 -6.00 18.54 23.01
C TRP A 10 -6.67 19.86 23.42
N GLN A 11 -5.87 20.91 23.70
CA GLN A 11 -6.39 22.26 23.95
C GLN A 11 -6.19 23.16 22.72
N PRO A 12 -7.21 23.91 22.26
CA PRO A 12 -7.06 24.84 21.15
C PRO A 12 -6.32 26.12 21.56
N ARG A 13 -5.30 26.51 20.80
CA ARG A 13 -4.58 27.79 20.93
C ARG A 13 -5.56 28.96 20.69
N ARG A 14 -5.63 29.87 21.68
CA ARG A 14 -6.35 31.14 21.60
C ARG A 14 -5.74 32.04 20.50
N ARG A 15 -6.58 32.56 19.60
CA ARG A 15 -6.21 33.63 18.65
C ARG A 15 -5.84 34.90 19.43
N ARG A 16 -4.63 35.41 19.25
CA ARG A 16 -4.28 36.79 19.63
C ARG A 16 -4.96 37.74 18.64
N ARG A 17 -5.76 38.66 19.16
CA ARG A 17 -6.25 39.84 18.43
C ARG A 17 -5.09 40.83 18.34
N GLU A 18 -4.67 41.18 17.14
CA GLU A 18 -3.86 42.39 16.92
C GLU A 18 -4.81 43.54 16.62
N SER A 19 -4.60 44.64 17.35
CA SER A 19 -5.37 45.87 17.30
C SER A 19 -4.69 46.87 16.39
N HIS A 20 -5.51 47.66 15.70
CA HIS A 20 -5.10 48.77 14.85
C HIS A 20 -4.41 49.88 15.66
N GLY A 21 -3.32 50.41 15.12
CA GLY A 21 -2.71 51.67 15.55
C GLY A 21 -2.16 52.42 14.33
N ARG A 22 -2.75 53.59 14.03
CA ARG A 22 -2.24 54.56 13.06
C ARG A 22 -1.02 55.28 13.65
N GLY A 23 -0.06 55.68 12.83
CA GLY A 23 0.87 56.74 13.22
C GLY A 23 2.21 56.81 12.48
N ALA A 24 2.26 57.74 11.52
CA ALA A 24 3.36 58.65 11.20
C ALA A 24 4.69 58.14 10.59
N ALA A 25 5.14 58.97 9.64
CA ALA A 25 6.35 58.89 8.85
C ALA A 25 7.63 59.10 9.67
N GLY A 26 8.72 58.51 9.20
CA GLY A 26 10.08 58.75 9.68
C GLY A 26 11.07 57.92 8.86
N ALA A 27 11.73 58.57 7.91
CA ALA A 27 12.89 58.04 7.22
C ALA A 27 14.02 57.77 8.22
N CYS A 28 14.80 56.70 8.00
CA CYS A 28 16.23 56.58 8.34
C CYS A 28 16.78 55.24 7.80
N ASP A 29 17.61 55.36 6.77
CA ASP A 29 18.94 54.73 6.60
C ASP A 29 19.11 53.20 6.63
N LEU A 30 19.44 52.66 5.46
CA LEU A 30 20.09 51.35 5.27
C LEU A 30 21.57 51.41 5.70
N PRO A 31 22.10 50.38 6.40
CA PRO A 31 23.53 50.16 6.48
C PRO A 31 24.06 49.45 5.23
N PRO A 32 25.24 49.84 4.69
CA PRO A 32 25.82 49.24 3.49
C PRO A 32 26.77 48.08 3.82
N GLY A 33 26.93 47.19 2.85
CA GLY A 33 28.17 46.42 2.68
C GLY A 33 28.11 44.97 3.13
N LEU A 34 27.97 44.07 2.15
CA LEU A 34 28.72 42.81 2.04
C LEU A 34 28.63 42.39 0.56
N ARG A 35 29.67 42.73 -0.20
CA ARG A 35 29.85 42.28 -1.59
C ARG A 35 30.30 40.80 -1.57
N PRO A 36 29.84 39.95 -2.50
CA PRO A 36 30.37 38.61 -2.63
C PRO A 36 31.80 38.64 -3.19
N ALA A 37 32.68 37.81 -2.61
CA ALA A 37 34.04 37.58 -3.09
C ALA A 37 34.03 36.80 -4.41
N PRO A 38 34.94 37.08 -5.37
CA PRO A 38 35.00 36.38 -6.64
C PRO A 38 35.61 34.97 -6.50
N LEU A 39 35.05 34.01 -7.25
CA LEU A 39 35.60 32.67 -7.45
C LEU A 39 36.83 32.75 -8.38
N PRO A 40 37.85 31.89 -8.21
CA PRO A 40 38.96 31.82 -9.15
C PRO A 40 38.56 31.10 -10.45
N GLU A 41 38.90 31.74 -11.57
CA GLU A 41 38.85 31.20 -12.93
C GLU A 41 39.88 30.07 -13.10
N THR A 42 39.46 28.94 -13.65
CA THR A 42 40.37 27.96 -14.25
C THR A 42 39.90 27.61 -15.66
N GLN A 43 40.88 27.61 -16.55
CA GLN A 43 40.80 27.63 -18.00
C GLN A 43 40.27 26.32 -18.60
N LEU A 44 39.47 26.45 -19.66
CA LEU A 44 39.13 25.41 -20.64
C LEU A 44 40.32 25.13 -21.58
N PRO A 45 40.36 23.94 -22.20
CA PRO A 45 40.79 23.86 -23.59
C PRO A 45 39.78 23.13 -24.49
N GLY A 46 39.50 23.75 -25.65
CA GLY A 46 39.61 23.09 -26.96
C GLY A 46 38.46 22.22 -27.48
N ASP A 47 37.62 22.86 -28.28
CA ASP A 47 36.97 22.43 -29.54
C ASP A 47 36.97 20.95 -30.00
N GLY A 48 35.75 20.45 -30.28
CA GLY A 48 35.46 19.26 -31.09
C GLY A 48 33.93 19.11 -31.31
N PRO A 49 33.44 18.60 -32.45
CA PRO A 49 32.44 19.31 -33.25
C PRO A 49 30.96 19.01 -32.97
N LEU A 50 30.15 19.97 -33.44
CA LEU A 50 28.69 20.03 -33.56
C LEU A 50 28.01 18.72 -33.98
N ILE A 51 27.01 18.30 -33.19
CA ILE A 51 25.90 17.48 -33.68
C ILE A 51 24.60 18.26 -33.48
N THR A 52 23.89 18.36 -34.59
CA THR A 52 22.63 19.06 -34.86
C THR A 52 21.51 18.77 -33.85
N ALA A 53 20.87 19.85 -33.40
CA ALA A 53 19.61 19.82 -32.68
C ALA A 53 18.50 19.19 -33.55
N ALA A 54 17.95 18.06 -33.11
CA ALA A 54 16.73 17.49 -33.66
C ALA A 54 15.53 17.92 -32.81
N THR A 55 14.61 18.57 -33.50
CA THR A 55 13.26 18.98 -33.13
C THR A 55 12.53 17.99 -32.20
N VAL A 56 11.94 18.51 -31.12
CA VAL A 56 10.98 17.78 -30.28
C VAL A 56 9.60 17.79 -30.95
N PRO A 57 8.98 16.64 -31.27
CA PRO A 57 7.54 16.59 -31.49
C PRO A 57 6.84 16.22 -30.18
N ALA A 58 5.81 16.99 -29.86
CA ALA A 58 4.85 16.68 -28.82
C ALA A 58 3.93 15.52 -29.24
N ALA A 59 3.53 14.76 -28.23
CA ALA A 59 2.30 13.97 -28.10
C ALA A 59 1.97 12.90 -29.17
N SER A 60 2.05 11.64 -28.76
CA SER A 60 0.96 10.67 -28.98
C SER A 60 1.13 9.39 -28.16
N LYS A 61 0.09 9.10 -27.37
CA LYS A 61 -0.46 7.78 -26.99
C LYS A 61 0.48 6.56 -27.08
N MET A 62 0.75 5.93 -25.95
CA MET A 62 0.96 4.47 -25.93
C MET A 62 0.63 3.88 -24.55
N CYS A 63 -0.44 3.08 -24.47
CA CYS A 63 -0.47 1.91 -23.58
C CYS A 63 0.37 0.84 -24.27
N PRO A 64 1.31 0.18 -23.59
CA PRO A 64 1.16 -1.27 -23.49
C PRO A 64 1.74 -1.88 -22.20
N GLY A 65 1.13 -2.98 -21.79
CA GLY A 65 1.67 -3.87 -20.77
C GLY A 65 3.11 -4.28 -21.10
N ASN A 66 3.99 -4.09 -20.11
CA ASN A 66 5.37 -4.56 -20.17
C ASN A 66 5.89 -4.88 -18.76
N TRP A 67 5.11 -5.63 -17.98
CA TRP A 67 5.56 -6.22 -16.71
C TRP A 67 5.62 -7.74 -16.82
N LEU A 68 6.20 -8.24 -17.92
CA LEU A 68 6.48 -9.66 -18.13
C LEU A 68 7.95 -9.90 -18.49
N TRP A 69 8.91 -9.20 -17.88
CA TRP A 69 10.35 -9.40 -18.12
C TRP A 69 11.21 -9.37 -16.85
N ALA A 70 10.65 -9.71 -15.69
CA ALA A 70 11.44 -9.88 -14.45
C ALA A 70 11.23 -11.22 -13.73
N SER A 71 10.61 -12.23 -14.37
CA SER A 71 10.51 -13.59 -13.81
C SER A 71 10.48 -14.74 -14.82
N VAL A 72 10.73 -14.49 -16.12
CA VAL A 72 10.73 -15.53 -17.16
C VAL A 72 12.16 -15.97 -17.50
N THR A 73 12.84 -16.61 -16.56
CA THR A 73 14.10 -17.36 -16.84
C THR A 73 14.01 -18.82 -16.40
N PHE A 74 12.80 -19.39 -16.28
CA PHE A 74 12.66 -20.80 -15.89
C PHE A 74 11.60 -21.63 -16.66
N MET A 75 10.94 -21.10 -17.69
CA MET A 75 9.90 -21.88 -18.40
C MET A 75 10.24 -22.10 -19.88
N ALA A 76 11.29 -22.88 -20.13
CA ALA A 76 11.49 -23.54 -21.41
C ALA A 76 12.18 -24.91 -21.24
N ARG A 77 11.47 -25.91 -20.70
CA ARG A 77 11.63 -27.31 -21.14
C ARG A 77 10.52 -28.22 -20.62
N PHE A 78 9.91 -28.95 -21.56
CA PHE A 78 8.88 -29.99 -21.40
C PHE A 78 7.42 -29.54 -21.18
N SER A 79 6.81 -29.04 -22.24
CA SER A 79 5.43 -29.40 -22.59
C SER A 79 5.39 -30.05 -23.96
N ARG A 80 5.05 -31.34 -23.96
CA ARG A 80 4.57 -32.21 -25.04
C ARG A 80 4.30 -33.54 -24.33
N SER A 81 3.18 -34.23 -24.40
CA SER A 81 1.92 -34.15 -25.14
C SER A 81 1.09 -35.33 -24.59
N GLY A 82 -0.23 -35.22 -24.47
CA GLY A 82 -1.04 -36.38 -24.05
C GLY A 82 -2.49 -36.06 -23.76
N SER A 83 -3.28 -35.85 -24.82
CA SER A 83 -4.74 -35.83 -24.79
C SER A 83 -5.31 -37.20 -24.42
N ARG A 84 -6.26 -37.25 -23.48
CA ARG A 84 -7.41 -38.18 -23.45
C ARG A 84 -8.33 -37.83 -22.27
N SER A 85 -9.54 -37.37 -22.57
CA SER A 85 -10.67 -37.35 -21.62
C SER A 85 -11.27 -38.75 -21.51
N PRO A 86 -11.87 -39.11 -20.37
CA PRO A 86 -13.27 -39.52 -20.45
C PRO A 86 -14.16 -39.17 -19.24
N VAL A 87 -15.43 -38.92 -19.59
CA VAL A 87 -16.70 -39.36 -18.97
C VAL A 87 -17.03 -38.97 -17.51
N ARG A 88 -18.26 -38.46 -17.42
CA ARG A 88 -19.00 -37.93 -16.28
C ARG A 88 -19.72 -39.06 -15.54
N THR A 89 -19.52 -39.17 -14.24
CA THR A 89 -20.39 -39.95 -13.34
C THR A 89 -20.84 -39.05 -12.18
N ARG A 90 -22.16 -38.96 -12.01
CA ARG A 90 -22.83 -38.29 -10.89
C ARG A 90 -22.64 -39.15 -9.63
N GLY A 91 -22.06 -38.58 -8.59
CA GLY A 91 -21.94 -39.18 -7.26
C GLY A 91 -21.87 -38.09 -6.20
N ALA A 92 -22.73 -38.24 -5.18
CA ALA A 92 -22.89 -37.53 -3.91
C ALA A 92 -22.00 -36.31 -3.58
N LEU A 93 -22.67 -35.21 -3.19
CA LEU A 93 -22.11 -34.16 -2.36
C LEU A 93 -21.87 -34.75 -0.96
N GLU A 94 -20.71 -35.37 -0.75
CA GLU A 94 -20.15 -35.48 0.58
C GLU A 94 -19.55 -34.12 0.94
N GLU A 95 -20.07 -33.53 2.02
CA GLU A 95 -19.54 -32.32 2.64
C GLU A 95 -18.04 -32.51 2.89
N MET A 96 -17.22 -31.65 2.26
CA MET A 96 -15.78 -31.67 2.49
C MET A 96 -15.51 -31.23 3.93
N PRO A 97 -14.93 -32.10 4.79
CA PRO A 97 -14.54 -31.68 6.12
C PRO A 97 -13.49 -30.59 5.98
N SER A 98 -13.64 -29.52 6.77
CA SER A 98 -12.70 -28.41 6.86
C SER A 98 -11.28 -28.95 6.98
N VAL A 99 -10.48 -28.81 5.92
CA VAL A 99 -9.09 -29.25 5.94
C VAL A 99 -8.35 -28.38 6.94
N GLN A 100 -8.25 -28.84 8.18
CA GLN A 100 -7.28 -28.37 9.14
C GLN A 100 -5.91 -28.71 8.56
N HIS A 101 -5.36 -27.83 7.71
CA HIS A 101 -4.07 -28.08 7.08
C HIS A 101 -2.99 -28.11 8.17
N PRO A 102 -2.37 -29.28 8.45
CA PRO A 102 -1.33 -29.37 9.43
C PRO A 102 -0.11 -28.63 8.87
N PHE A 103 0.22 -27.49 9.48
CA PHE A 103 1.39 -26.66 9.21
C PHE A 103 1.67 -26.34 7.73
N LEU A 104 0.94 -25.36 7.19
CA LEU A 104 1.35 -24.77 5.91
C LEU A 104 2.73 -24.15 6.01
N ASN A 105 3.58 -24.50 5.04
CA ASN A 105 4.87 -23.87 4.84
C ASN A 105 4.74 -22.77 3.77
N VAL A 106 5.81 -21.97 3.62
CA VAL A 106 5.81 -20.85 2.66
C VAL A 106 5.59 -21.32 1.23
N PHE A 107 6.10 -22.50 0.83
CA PHE A 107 5.95 -23.02 -0.53
C PHE A 107 4.49 -23.34 -0.87
N GLU A 108 3.75 -23.92 0.08
CA GLU A 108 2.31 -24.19 -0.10
C GLU A 108 1.51 -22.89 -0.22
N LEU A 109 1.87 -21.87 0.56
CA LEU A 109 1.26 -20.54 0.44
C LEU A 109 1.57 -19.89 -0.91
N GLU A 110 2.81 -19.99 -1.39
CA GLU A 110 3.19 -19.49 -2.71
C GLU A 110 2.39 -20.17 -3.82
N ARG A 111 2.30 -21.51 -3.79
CA ARG A 111 1.47 -22.27 -4.73
C ARG A 111 0.01 -21.82 -4.66
N LEU A 112 -0.51 -21.58 -3.46
CA LEU A 112 -1.84 -21.02 -3.25
C LEU A 112 -1.94 -19.58 -3.74
N LEU A 113 -0.89 -18.78 -3.83
CA LEU A 113 -0.98 -17.41 -4.35
C LEU A 113 -0.94 -17.40 -5.88
N TYR A 114 -0.16 -18.28 -6.50
CA TYR A 114 -0.03 -18.37 -7.96
C TYR A 114 -1.29 -18.87 -8.69
N THR A 115 -2.22 -19.52 -8.01
CA THR A 115 -3.39 -20.17 -8.61
C THR A 115 -4.65 -19.29 -8.69
N GLY A 116 -4.64 -18.08 -9.26
CA GLY A 116 -5.88 -17.28 -9.33
C GLY A 116 -5.80 -16.02 -10.16
N LYS A 117 -6.75 -15.09 -9.92
CA LYS A 117 -6.88 -13.86 -10.71
C LYS A 117 -5.63 -13.00 -10.60
N THR A 118 -5.23 -12.39 -11.71
CA THR A 118 -4.21 -11.34 -11.73
C THR A 118 -4.86 -10.00 -11.35
N ALA A 119 -4.07 -9.09 -10.76
CA ALA A 119 -4.54 -7.72 -10.54
C ALA A 119 -4.70 -7.02 -11.90
N CYS A 120 -5.94 -6.82 -12.34
CA CYS A 120 -6.26 -6.16 -13.61
C CYS A 120 -6.77 -4.72 -13.42
N ASN A 121 -7.16 -4.34 -12.19
CA ASN A 121 -7.66 -3.02 -11.83
C ASN A 121 -6.69 -2.30 -10.89
N HIS A 122 -6.76 -0.98 -10.84
CA HIS A 122 -5.98 -0.17 -9.88
C HIS A 122 -6.43 -0.35 -8.43
N ALA A 123 -7.70 -0.70 -8.22
CA ALA A 123 -8.24 -1.14 -6.93
C ALA A 123 -9.36 -2.17 -7.12
N ASP A 124 -9.48 -3.07 -6.15
CA ASP A 124 -10.56 -4.05 -6.06
C ASP A 124 -11.14 -4.04 -4.64
N GLU A 125 -12.46 -4.18 -4.52
CA GLU A 125 -13.11 -4.41 -3.23
C GLU A 125 -12.91 -5.87 -2.82
N VAL A 126 -12.04 -6.10 -1.83
CA VAL A 126 -11.64 -7.45 -1.39
C VAL A 126 -12.39 -7.91 -0.14
N TRP A 127 -13.07 -6.97 0.52
CA TRP A 127 -13.99 -7.18 1.64
C TRP A 127 -14.99 -6.01 1.67
N PRO A 128 -16.23 -6.16 2.16
CA PRO A 128 -17.21 -5.07 2.16
C PRO A 128 -16.66 -3.76 2.73
N GLY A 129 -16.61 -2.72 1.89
CA GLY A 129 -16.07 -1.40 2.20
C GLY A 129 -14.54 -1.29 2.21
N LEU A 130 -13.80 -2.37 1.98
CA LEU A 130 -12.34 -2.43 2.00
C LEU A 130 -11.80 -2.68 0.58
N TYR A 131 -11.14 -1.65 0.06
CA TYR A 131 -10.48 -1.67 -1.24
C TYR A 131 -8.98 -1.91 -1.07
N LEU A 132 -8.42 -2.80 -1.89
CA LEU A 132 -6.99 -3.03 -2.01
C LEU A 132 -6.51 -2.52 -3.36
N GLY A 133 -5.51 -1.64 -3.37
CA GLY A 133 -5.07 -0.99 -4.61
C GLY A 133 -3.63 -0.54 -4.67
N ASP A 134 -3.30 0.13 -5.77
CA ASP A 134 -1.97 0.64 -6.11
C ASP A 134 -1.83 2.17 -5.86
N GLN A 135 -0.70 2.74 -6.29
CA GLN A 135 -0.45 4.18 -6.15
C GLN A 135 -1.29 5.03 -7.12
N GLU A 136 -1.74 4.47 -8.25
CA GLU A 136 -2.51 5.20 -9.25
C GLU A 136 -3.90 5.52 -8.73
N ILE A 137 -4.60 4.54 -8.13
CA ILE A 137 -5.90 4.80 -7.50
C ILE A 137 -5.79 5.78 -6.33
N ALA A 138 -4.71 5.69 -5.54
CA ALA A 138 -4.49 6.59 -4.40
C ALA A 138 -4.32 8.05 -4.84
N SER A 139 -3.80 8.28 -6.04
CA SER A 139 -3.59 9.62 -6.60
C SER A 139 -4.80 10.12 -7.39
N ASN A 140 -5.82 9.27 -7.60
CA ASN A 140 -7.00 9.60 -8.41
C ASN A 140 -8.18 10.07 -7.54
N HIS A 141 -8.19 11.37 -7.22
CA HIS A 141 -9.23 11.98 -6.37
C HIS A 141 -10.66 11.86 -6.92
N ARG A 142 -10.81 11.73 -8.25
CA ARG A 142 -12.12 11.50 -8.88
C ARG A 142 -12.64 10.12 -8.52
N GLU A 143 -11.81 9.09 -8.67
CA GLU A 143 -12.19 7.72 -8.34
C GLU A 143 -12.36 7.52 -6.83
N LEU A 144 -11.51 8.11 -6.00
CA LEU A 144 -11.69 8.07 -4.53
C LEU A 144 -13.05 8.65 -4.11
N ARG A 145 -13.47 9.78 -4.71
CA ARG A 145 -14.82 10.34 -4.47
C ARG A 145 -15.93 9.46 -5.01
N ARG A 146 -15.77 8.90 -6.22
CA ARG A 146 -16.76 8.01 -6.84
C ARG A 146 -17.00 6.74 -6.00
N LEU A 147 -15.93 6.17 -5.45
CA LEU A 147 -15.97 5.02 -4.57
C LEU A 147 -16.40 5.38 -3.14
N GLY A 148 -16.51 6.67 -2.81
CA GLY A 148 -16.86 7.15 -1.47
C GLY A 148 -15.80 6.82 -0.43
N ILE A 149 -14.51 6.81 -0.80
CA ILE A 149 -13.42 6.51 0.13
C ILE A 149 -13.37 7.57 1.22
N THR A 150 -13.39 7.11 2.47
CA THR A 150 -13.37 7.93 3.69
C THR A 150 -12.05 7.80 4.44
N HIS A 151 -11.31 6.70 4.22
CA HIS A 151 -10.04 6.43 4.87
C HIS A 151 -9.03 5.92 3.85
N VAL A 152 -7.77 6.28 4.02
CA VAL A 152 -6.65 5.77 3.22
C VAL A 152 -5.56 5.25 4.16
N LEU A 153 -5.16 4.00 3.97
CA LEU A 153 -3.97 3.42 4.57
C LEU A 153 -2.91 3.21 3.48
N ASN A 154 -1.82 3.96 3.54
CA ASN A 154 -0.69 3.82 2.62
C ASN A 154 0.41 2.97 3.26
N ALA A 155 0.56 1.73 2.80
CA ALA A 155 1.58 0.78 3.22
C ALA A 155 2.95 0.98 2.55
N SER A 156 3.14 2.13 1.88
CA SER A 156 4.39 2.56 1.25
C SER A 156 4.62 4.05 1.49
N HIS A 157 4.26 4.53 2.68
CA HIS A 157 4.39 5.93 3.03
C HIS A 157 5.85 6.39 2.95
N SER A 158 6.06 7.62 2.50
CA SER A 158 7.36 8.27 2.47
C SER A 158 7.20 9.70 2.97
N ARG A 159 7.94 10.06 4.03
CA ARG A 159 7.92 11.42 4.58
C ARG A 159 8.31 12.48 3.57
N TRP A 160 9.15 12.11 2.60
CA TRP A 160 9.63 12.99 1.54
C TRP A 160 8.58 13.33 0.48
N ARG A 161 7.60 12.45 0.29
CA ARG A 161 6.57 12.63 -0.76
C ARG A 161 5.34 13.41 -0.25
N GLY A 162 5.26 13.71 1.05
CA GLY A 162 4.09 14.36 1.67
C GLY A 162 2.84 13.48 1.58
N THR A 163 1.93 13.56 2.55
CA THR A 163 0.68 12.74 2.49
C THR A 163 -0.61 13.39 2.96
N PRO A 164 -0.66 14.39 3.85
CA PRO A 164 -1.95 14.97 4.24
C PRO A 164 -2.54 15.90 3.16
N GLU A 165 -1.72 16.72 2.51
CA GLU A 165 -2.17 17.83 1.65
C GLU A 165 -3.07 17.38 0.48
N ALA A 166 -2.77 16.22 -0.13
CA ALA A 166 -3.57 15.67 -1.22
C ALA A 166 -5.00 15.28 -0.77
N TYR A 167 -5.17 14.94 0.52
CA TYR A 167 -6.44 14.45 1.09
C TYR A 167 -7.19 15.50 1.93
N GLU A 168 -6.57 16.62 2.29
CA GLU A 168 -7.15 17.67 3.13
C GLU A 168 -8.48 18.23 2.58
N GLY A 169 -8.63 18.30 1.25
CA GLY A 169 -9.87 18.74 0.59
C GLY A 169 -10.94 17.66 0.39
N LEU A 170 -10.63 16.40 0.72
CA LEU A 170 -11.51 15.25 0.47
C LEU A 170 -12.19 14.72 1.74
N GLY A 171 -11.82 15.23 2.92
CA GLY A 171 -12.32 14.71 4.19
C GLY A 171 -11.86 13.28 4.50
N ILE A 172 -10.78 12.84 3.85
CA ILE A 172 -10.23 11.49 4.01
C ILE A 172 -9.31 11.42 5.22
N ARG A 173 -9.56 10.46 6.11
CA ARG A 173 -8.66 10.13 7.21
C ARG A 173 -7.49 9.27 6.72
N TYR A 174 -6.27 9.67 7.04
CA TYR A 174 -5.07 9.07 6.49
C TYR A 174 -4.21 8.37 7.57
N LEU A 175 -3.70 7.18 7.24
CA LEU A 175 -2.66 6.48 8.00
C LEU A 175 -1.52 6.09 7.05
N GLY A 176 -0.31 6.57 7.35
CA GLY A 176 0.90 6.20 6.61
C GLY A 176 1.74 5.18 7.38
N VAL A 177 2.08 4.08 6.72
CA VAL A 177 3.03 3.07 7.21
C VAL A 177 4.27 3.11 6.31
N GLU A 178 5.41 3.47 6.90
CA GLU A 178 6.70 3.51 6.21
C GLU A 178 7.26 2.08 6.11
N ALA A 179 6.91 1.39 5.03
CA ALA A 179 7.34 0.01 4.81
C ALA A 179 8.02 -0.23 3.46
N HIS A 180 9.12 -0.99 3.53
CA HIS A 180 9.86 -1.47 2.36
C HIS A 180 9.36 -2.86 1.95
N ASP A 181 9.24 -3.10 0.64
CA ASP A 181 8.84 -4.41 0.12
C ASP A 181 10.04 -5.38 0.07
N SER A 182 10.56 -5.69 1.25
CA SER A 182 11.73 -6.54 1.40
C SER A 182 11.38 -7.71 2.34
N PRO A 183 11.81 -8.95 2.03
CA PRO A 183 11.69 -10.06 2.96
C PRO A 183 12.37 -9.84 4.32
N ALA A 184 13.31 -8.90 4.40
CA ALA A 184 13.99 -8.53 5.64
C ALA A 184 13.25 -7.46 6.45
N PHE A 185 12.24 -6.79 5.88
CA PHE A 185 11.46 -5.78 6.59
C PHE A 185 10.47 -6.43 7.56
N ASP A 186 10.45 -5.98 8.80
CA ASP A 186 9.47 -6.44 9.79
C ASP A 186 8.15 -5.66 9.64
N MET A 187 7.21 -6.24 8.89
CA MET A 187 5.85 -5.70 8.74
C MET A 187 4.98 -5.99 9.96
N SER A 188 5.35 -6.99 10.78
CA SER A 188 4.50 -7.48 11.87
C SER A 188 4.26 -6.43 12.96
N ILE A 189 5.22 -5.51 13.15
CA ILE A 189 5.08 -4.35 14.06
C ILE A 189 3.89 -3.45 13.71
N HIS A 190 3.44 -3.49 12.44
CA HIS A 190 2.34 -2.68 11.95
C HIS A 190 0.99 -3.41 11.92
N PHE A 191 0.96 -4.73 12.13
CA PHE A 191 -0.26 -5.53 11.96
C PHE A 191 -1.41 -5.04 12.84
N GLN A 192 -1.19 -4.85 14.14
CA GLN A 192 -2.27 -4.44 15.05
C GLN A 192 -2.73 -3.01 14.73
N ALA A 193 -1.81 -2.05 14.64
CA ALA A 193 -2.16 -0.64 14.39
C ALA A 193 -2.89 -0.45 13.04
N ALA A 194 -2.45 -1.14 11.99
CA ALA A 194 -3.12 -1.13 10.69
C ALA A 194 -4.50 -1.78 10.75
N ALA A 195 -4.61 -2.95 11.40
CA ALA A 195 -5.87 -3.66 11.56
C ALA A 195 -6.89 -2.84 12.36
N ASP A 196 -6.47 -2.19 13.44
CA ASP A 196 -7.31 -1.30 14.26
C ASP A 196 -7.84 -0.13 13.42
N PHE A 197 -6.99 0.47 12.59
CA PHE A 197 -7.39 1.56 11.71
C PHE A 197 -8.41 1.11 10.67
N ILE A 198 -8.17 -0.04 10.03
CA ILE A 198 -9.11 -0.65 9.08
C ILE A 198 -10.45 -0.96 9.77
N HIS A 199 -10.41 -1.58 10.95
CA HIS A 199 -11.62 -1.91 11.70
C HIS A 199 -12.43 -0.67 12.03
N ARG A 200 -11.80 0.36 12.63
CA ARG A 200 -12.46 1.62 12.98
C ARG A 200 -13.05 2.33 11.77
N ALA A 201 -12.38 2.27 10.62
CA ALA A 201 -12.90 2.84 9.38
C ALA A 201 -14.18 2.13 8.93
N LEU A 202 -14.21 0.79 8.95
CA LEU A 202 -15.34 -0.02 8.52
C LEU A 202 -16.49 -0.07 9.53
N SER A 203 -16.23 0.17 10.82
CA SER A 203 -17.27 0.27 11.85
C SER A 203 -18.11 1.55 11.75
N GLN A 204 -17.66 2.55 10.99
CA GLN A 204 -18.41 3.79 10.81
C GLN A 204 -19.52 3.62 9.76
N PRO A 205 -20.70 4.21 9.96
CA PRO A 205 -21.75 4.24 8.95
C PRO A 205 -21.23 4.86 7.63
N GLY A 206 -21.34 4.12 6.53
CA GLY A 206 -20.82 4.53 5.22
C GLY A 206 -19.30 4.51 5.11
N GLY A 207 -18.58 3.97 6.09
CA GLY A 207 -17.13 3.87 6.12
C GLY A 207 -16.59 2.99 5.00
N ARG A 208 -15.73 3.57 4.16
CA ARG A 208 -15.00 2.88 3.09
C ARG A 208 -13.53 3.23 3.16
N ILE A 209 -12.66 2.22 3.05
CA ILE A 209 -11.21 2.38 3.19
C ILE A 209 -10.49 1.85 1.96
N LEU A 210 -9.50 2.61 1.49
CA LEU A 210 -8.49 2.14 0.55
C LEU A 210 -7.22 1.80 1.32
N VAL A 211 -6.77 0.56 1.19
CA VAL A 211 -5.44 0.12 1.62
C VAL A 211 -4.58 -0.06 0.38
N HIS A 212 -3.51 0.72 0.25
CA HIS A 212 -2.68 0.70 -0.95
C HIS A 212 -1.19 0.64 -0.64
N CYS A 213 -0.40 0.23 -1.62
CA CYS A 213 1.04 0.45 -1.63
C CYS A 213 1.45 0.95 -3.03
N ALA A 214 2.67 0.66 -3.49
CA ALA A 214 3.07 1.02 -4.85
C ALA A 214 2.25 0.26 -5.92
N VAL A 215 2.12 -1.07 -5.79
CA VAL A 215 1.49 -1.96 -6.79
C VAL A 215 0.21 -2.64 -6.26
N GLY A 216 0.01 -2.66 -4.95
CA GLY A 216 -1.19 -3.23 -4.35
C GLY A 216 -1.22 -4.76 -4.27
N VAL A 217 -0.06 -5.42 -4.23
CA VAL A 217 0.03 -6.90 -4.26
C VAL A 217 0.77 -7.53 -3.07
N SER A 218 1.70 -6.81 -2.44
CA SER A 218 2.54 -7.34 -1.35
C SER A 218 2.29 -6.60 -0.03
N ARG A 219 2.95 -5.46 0.23
CA ARG A 219 2.84 -4.70 1.50
C ARG A 219 1.41 -4.44 1.97
N SER A 220 0.58 -3.83 1.12
CA SER A 220 -0.82 -3.53 1.45
C SER A 220 -1.65 -4.80 1.62
N ALA A 221 -1.44 -5.80 0.76
CA ALA A 221 -2.10 -7.10 0.87
C ALA A 221 -1.79 -7.78 2.22
N THR A 222 -0.54 -7.73 2.68
CA THR A 222 -0.13 -8.27 3.98
C THR A 222 -0.93 -7.63 5.13
N LEU A 223 -1.12 -6.32 5.13
CA LEU A 223 -1.89 -5.64 6.18
C LEU A 223 -3.39 -6.00 6.12
N VAL A 224 -3.95 -6.14 4.91
CA VAL A 224 -5.34 -6.61 4.74
C VAL A 224 -5.52 -8.03 5.24
N LEU A 225 -4.60 -8.95 4.91
CA LEU A 225 -4.63 -10.32 5.40
C LEU A 225 -4.55 -10.36 6.93
N ALA A 226 -3.61 -9.61 7.53
CA ALA A 226 -3.48 -9.51 8.97
C ALA A 226 -4.77 -8.99 9.63
N TYR A 227 -5.42 -7.98 9.03
CA TYR A 227 -6.71 -7.48 9.50
C TYR A 227 -7.79 -8.57 9.52
N LEU A 228 -7.94 -9.31 8.41
CA LEU A 228 -8.94 -10.38 8.33
C LEU A 228 -8.68 -11.49 9.37
N MET A 229 -7.42 -11.83 9.62
CA MET A 229 -7.06 -12.79 10.66
C MET A 229 -7.37 -12.28 12.07
N LEU A 230 -7.00 -11.02 12.37
CA LEU A 230 -7.15 -10.43 13.70
C LEU A 230 -8.62 -10.17 14.07
N TYR A 231 -9.39 -9.57 13.15
CA TYR A 231 -10.74 -9.08 13.43
C TYR A 231 -11.87 -9.99 12.97
N HIS A 232 -11.63 -10.80 11.93
CA HIS A 232 -12.64 -11.74 11.41
C HIS A 232 -12.29 -13.20 11.72
N ARG A 233 -11.23 -13.44 12.50
CA ARG A 233 -10.80 -14.76 12.96
C ARG A 233 -10.58 -15.77 11.82
N LEU A 234 -10.24 -15.28 10.63
CA LEU A 234 -9.90 -16.15 9.51
C LEU A 234 -8.52 -16.76 9.72
N SER A 235 -8.36 -18.02 9.31
CA SER A 235 -7.02 -18.58 9.13
C SER A 235 -6.28 -17.81 8.03
N LEU A 236 -4.95 -17.87 8.01
CA LEU A 236 -4.17 -17.26 6.92
C LEU A 236 -4.63 -17.77 5.54
N VAL A 237 -4.99 -19.04 5.42
CA VAL A 237 -5.48 -19.63 4.17
C VAL A 237 -6.79 -18.99 3.73
N ASP A 238 -7.73 -18.87 4.65
CA ASP A 238 -9.06 -18.36 4.34
C ASP A 238 -8.99 -16.87 4.02
N ALA A 239 -8.15 -16.12 4.73
CA ALA A 239 -7.84 -14.73 4.40
C ALA A 239 -7.25 -14.60 2.98
N ILE A 240 -6.28 -15.45 2.63
CA ILE A 240 -5.69 -15.46 1.28
C ILE A 240 -6.74 -15.77 0.22
N LYS A 241 -7.51 -16.85 0.38
CA LYS A 241 -8.57 -17.25 -0.55
C LYS A 241 -9.56 -16.10 -0.75
N LYS A 242 -10.02 -15.50 0.35
CA LYS A 242 -10.99 -14.40 0.32
C LYS A 242 -10.49 -13.20 -0.47
N VAL A 243 -9.27 -12.73 -0.22
CA VAL A 243 -8.72 -11.57 -0.93
C VAL A 243 -8.43 -11.90 -2.40
N LYS A 244 -7.90 -13.09 -2.65
CA LYS A 244 -7.45 -13.54 -3.96
C LYS A 244 -8.59 -13.71 -4.98
N ASP A 245 -9.79 -14.03 -4.52
CA ASP A 245 -10.97 -14.13 -5.39
C ASP A 245 -11.33 -12.79 -6.06
N HIS A 246 -10.91 -11.69 -5.44
CA HIS A 246 -11.16 -10.33 -5.91
C HIS A 246 -9.93 -9.69 -6.53
N ARG A 247 -8.72 -9.92 -5.99
CA ARG A 247 -7.46 -9.33 -6.46
C ARG A 247 -6.29 -10.29 -6.38
N GLY A 248 -5.49 -10.36 -7.45
CA GLY A 248 -4.22 -11.09 -7.44
C GLY A 248 -3.23 -10.47 -6.46
N ILE A 249 -2.91 -11.20 -5.38
CA ILE A 249 -1.96 -10.79 -4.36
C ILE A 249 -0.78 -11.77 -4.30
N ILE A 250 0.39 -11.24 -3.95
CA ILE A 250 1.60 -12.03 -3.75
C ILE A 250 2.53 -11.33 -2.74
N PRO A 251 2.22 -11.40 -1.42
CA PRO A 251 3.15 -10.97 -0.39
C PRO A 251 4.51 -11.65 -0.54
N ASN A 252 5.58 -10.91 -0.28
CA ASN A 252 6.91 -11.49 -0.33
C ASN A 252 7.10 -12.58 0.75
N ARG A 253 8.12 -13.43 0.58
CA ARG A 253 8.39 -14.56 1.48
C ARG A 253 8.55 -14.18 2.95
N GLY A 254 9.14 -13.02 3.25
CA GLY A 254 9.31 -12.53 4.62
C GLY A 254 7.97 -12.19 5.26
N PHE A 255 7.09 -11.51 4.52
CA PHE A 255 5.74 -11.19 4.98
C PHE A 255 4.88 -12.44 5.15
N LEU A 256 5.00 -13.44 4.27
CA LEU A 256 4.31 -14.73 4.44
C LEU A 256 4.76 -15.44 5.71
N ARG A 257 6.05 -15.41 6.05
CA ARG A 257 6.57 -15.97 7.31
C ARG A 257 6.00 -15.23 8.53
N GLN A 258 5.92 -13.91 8.47
CA GLN A 258 5.35 -13.10 9.55
C GLN A 258 3.84 -13.36 9.73
N LEU A 259 3.09 -13.51 8.63
CA LEU A 259 1.68 -13.91 8.67
C LEU A 259 1.49 -15.33 9.20
N LEU A 260 2.36 -16.29 8.85
CA LEU A 260 2.35 -17.63 9.43
C LEU A 260 2.59 -17.60 10.94
N ALA A 261 3.52 -16.76 11.41
CA ALA A 261 3.75 -16.57 12.84
C ALA A 261 2.52 -15.98 13.54
N LEU A 262 1.85 -15.00 12.92
CA LEU A 262 0.57 -14.47 13.40
C LEU A 262 -0.50 -15.56 13.50
N ASP A 263 -0.65 -16.36 12.45
CA ASP A 263 -1.67 -17.43 12.35
C ASP A 263 -1.48 -18.49 13.46
N ARG A 264 -0.22 -18.89 13.72
CA ARG A 264 0.12 -19.81 14.82
C ARG A 264 -0.25 -19.22 16.17
N ARG A 265 0.10 -17.95 16.41
CA ARG A 265 -0.20 -17.24 17.65
C ARG A 265 -1.72 -17.13 17.89
N LEU A 266 -2.49 -16.82 16.85
CA LEU A 266 -3.94 -16.70 16.96
C LEU A 266 -4.63 -18.04 17.21
N ARG A 267 -4.14 -19.13 16.61
CA ARG A 267 -4.66 -20.48 16.86
C ARG A 267 -4.38 -20.96 18.28
N GLN A 268 -3.16 -20.74 18.79
CA GLN A 268 -2.82 -21.08 20.18
C GLN A 268 -3.65 -20.29 21.20
N GLY A 269 -3.97 -19.03 20.93
CA GLY A 269 -4.83 -18.22 21.80
C GLY A 269 -6.33 -18.51 21.69
N LEU A 270 -6.77 -19.33 20.74
CA LEU A 270 -8.15 -19.82 20.63
C LEU A 270 -8.35 -21.15 21.37
N GLU A 271 -7.28 -21.92 21.57
CA GLU A 271 -7.28 -23.22 22.23
C GLU A 271 -6.93 -23.15 23.74
N ALA A 272 -6.55 -21.97 24.24
CA ALA A 272 -6.20 -21.68 25.63
C ALA A 272 -7.31 -20.91 26.35
#